data_AF-A0A1H3FJS1-F1
#
_entry.id   AF-A0A1H3FJS1-F1
#
_cell.length_a   1.000
_cell.length_b   1.000
_cell.length_c   1.000
_cell.angle_alpha   90.00
_cell.angle_beta   90.00
_cell.angle_gamma   90.00
#
_symmetry.space_group_name_H-M   'P 1'
#
loop_
_entity.id
_entity.type
_entity.pdbx_description
1 polymer ?
#
loop_
_entity_poly.entity_id
_entity_poly.type
_entity_poly.pdbx_seq_one_letter_code
_entity_poly.pdbx_strand_id
1 'polypeptide(L)' 'MNFFLSFLGLFWCVGSIVVLATLLTWHERAATPPERSRRLLAVVLPAAALLLGSVLWALLHVMLLWGPGAAAVAVR' A
#
# COMPACT_ATOMS: atom_id res chain seq x y z
N MET A 1 -9.76 5.23 20.06
CA MET A 1 -9.64 4.33 18.89
C MET A 1 -9.12 5.02 17.63
N ASN A 2 -9.61 6.22 17.26
CA ASN A 2 -9.26 6.85 15.97
C ASN A 2 -7.78 7.17 15.78
N PHE A 3 -7.08 7.70 16.79
CA PHE A 3 -5.64 8.01 16.68
C PHE A 3 -4.79 6.78 16.35
N PHE A 4 -5.09 5.62 16.94
CA PHE A 4 -4.36 4.39 16.68
C PHE A 4 -4.54 3.94 15.21
N LEU A 5 -5.76 4.01 14.70
CA LEU A 5 -6.06 3.68 13.30
C LEU A 5 -5.39 4.66 12.32
N SER A 6 -5.36 5.95 12.64
CA SER A 6 -4.66 6.95 11.84
C SER A 6 -3.14 6.72 11.81
N PHE A 7 -2.52 6.41 12.96
CA PHE A 7 -1.09 6.07 13.02
C PHE A 7 -0.78 4.78 12.26
N LEU A 8 -1.66 3.78 12.35
CA LEU A 8 -1.51 2.52 11.62
C LEU A 8 -1.60 2.74 10.11
N GLY A 9 -2.54 3.57 9.65
CA GLY A 9 -2.64 3.98 8.24
C GLY A 9 -1.41 4.75 7.76
N LEU A 10 -0.86 5.64 8.60
CA LEU A 10 0.37 6.37 8.29
C LEU A 10 1.58 5.42 8.17
N PHE A 11 1.76 4.51 9.13
CA PHE A 11 2.83 3.51 9.10
C PHE A 11 2.73 2.61 7.89
N TRP A 12 1.50 2.20 7.52
CA TRP A 12 1.25 1.40 6.33
C TRP A 12 1.65 2.16 5.05
N CYS A 13 1.33 3.44 4.98
CA CYS A 13 1.69 4.30 3.86
C CYS A 13 3.22 4.44 3.74
N VAL A 14 3.90 4.74 4.84
CA VAL A 14 5.38 4.84 4.89
C VAL A 14 6.02 3.49 4.51
N GLY A 15 5.52 2.38 5.05
CA GLY A 15 5.99 1.04 4.71
C GLY A 15 5.83 0.73 3.23
N SER A 16 4.71 1.11 2.62
CA SER A 16 4.48 0.94 1.18
C SER A 16 5.51 1.69 0.33
N ILE A 17 5.84 2.92 0.70
CA ILE A 17 6.86 3.73 0.01
C ILE A 17 8.24 3.07 0.15
N VAL A 18 8.60 2.60 1.34
CA VAL A 18 9.88 1.93 1.60
C VAL A 18 10.00 0.64 0.78
N VAL A 19 8.92 -0.16 0.70
CA VAL A 19 8.88 -1.39 -0.11
C VAL A 19 9.04 -1.07 -1.61
N LEU A 20 8.33 -0.06 -2.11
CA LEU A 20 8.50 0.40 -3.50
C LEU A 20 9.92 0.90 -3.77
N ALA A 21 10.49 1.70 -2.87
CA ALA A 21 11.84 2.24 -3.01
C ALA A 21 12.90 1.13 -3.02
N THR A 22 12.76 0.12 -2.15
CA THR A 22 13.65 -1.04 -2.13
C THR A 22 13.51 -1.91 -3.38
N LEU A 23 12.28 -2.14 -3.86
CA LEU A 23 12.02 -2.84 -5.12
C LEU A 23 12.62 -2.11 -6.33
N LEU A 24 12.49 -0.77 -6.38
CA LEU A 24 13.08 0.06 -7.42
C LEU A 24 14.62 0.03 -7.35
N THR A 25 15.19 0.14 -6.16
CA THR A 25 16.63 0.03 -5.94
C THR A 25 17.15 -1.35 -6.37
N TRP A 26 16.41 -2.41 -6.08
CA TRP A 26 16.75 -3.78 -6.50
C TRP A 26 16.59 -3.98 -8.02
N HIS A 27 15.62 -3.31 -8.64
CA HIS A 27 15.42 -3.27 -10.08
C HIS A 27 16.54 -2.49 -10.81
N GLU A 28 17.04 -1.39 -10.24
CA GLU A 28 18.18 -0.64 -10.78
C GLU A 28 19.48 -1.43 -10.74
N ARG A 29 19.62 -2.37 -9.79
CA ARG A 29 20.75 -3.30 -9.73
C ARG A 29 20.67 -4.47 -10.73
N ALA A 30 19.66 -4.53 -11.61
CA ALA A 30 19.58 -5.58 -12.62
C ALA A 30 20.62 -5.37 -13.74
N ALA A 31 21.47 -6.37 -13.97
CA ALA A 31 22.62 -6.28 -14.88
C ALA A 31 22.25 -6.23 -16.38
N THR A 32 21.03 -6.61 -16.77
CA THR A 32 20.62 -6.67 -18.18
C THR A 32 19.21 -6.09 -18.42
N PRO A 33 19.00 -5.40 -19.56
CA PRO A 33 17.72 -4.75 -19.89
C PRO A 33 16.47 -5.66 -19.92
N PRO A 34 16.50 -6.91 -20.42
CA PRO A 34 15.31 -7.78 -20.38
C PRO A 34 14.97 -8.30 -18.98
N GLU A 35 15.98 -8.49 -18.12
CA GLU A 35 15.77 -8.92 -16.73
C GLU A 35 15.12 -7.80 -15.89
N ARG A 36 15.47 -6.55 -16.24
CA ARG A 36 14.93 -5.33 -15.65
C ARG A 36 13.42 -5.19 -15.90
N SER A 37 13.00 -5.26 -17.17
CA SER A 37 11.56 -5.19 -17.53
C SER A 37 10.75 -6.36 -16.97
N ARG A 38 11.32 -7.58 -16.92
CA ARG A 38 10.67 -8.74 -16.31
C ARG A 38 10.41 -8.54 -14.81
N ARG A 39 11.40 -8.03 -14.06
CA ARG A 39 11.23 -7.72 -12.62
C ARG A 39 10.20 -6.62 -12.39
N LEU A 40 10.17 -5.62 -13.26
CA LEU A 40 9.21 -4.52 -13.16
C LEU A 40 7.77 -5.02 -13.33
N LEU A 41 7.49 -5.80 -14.38
CA LEU A 41 6.14 -6.30 -14.66
C LEU A 41 5.71 -7.44 -13.73
N ALA A 42 6.61 -8.36 -13.38
CA ALA A 42 6.26 -9.55 -12.60
C ALA A 42 6.27 -9.33 -11.09
N VAL A 43 6.99 -8.32 -10.59
CA VAL A 43 7.17 -8.10 -9.15
C VAL A 43 6.76 -6.68 -8.75
N VAL A 44 7.34 -5.66 -9.37
CA VAL A 44 7.11 -4.27 -8.94
C VAL A 44 5.67 -3.83 -9.19
N LEU A 45 5.13 -4.13 -10.37
CA LEU A 45 3.77 -3.78 -10.76
C LEU A 45 2.70 -4.45 -9.87
N PRO A 46 2.71 -5.78 -9.64
CA PRO A 46 1.74 -6.41 -8.76
C PRO A 46 1.93 -5.99 -7.29
N ALA A 47 3.16 -5.82 -6.82
CA ALA A 47 3.41 -5.30 -5.47
C ALA A 47 2.85 -3.88 -5.32
N ALA A 48 3.08 -3.00 -6.29
CA ALA A 48 2.53 -1.65 -6.29
C ALA A 48 1.00 -1.66 -6.34
N ALA A 49 0.38 -2.53 -7.14
CA ALA A 49 -1.07 -2.66 -7.21
C ALA A 49 -1.67 -3.14 -5.88
N LEU A 50 -1.04 -4.12 -5.21
CA LEU A 50 -1.46 -4.59 -3.89
C LEU A 50 -1.30 -3.50 -2.82
N LEU A 51 -0.18 -2.77 -2.83
CA LEU A 51 0.06 -1.67 -1.90
C LEU A 51 -0.95 -0.55 -2.12
N LEU A 52 -1.17 -0.12 -3.36
CA LEU A 52 -2.17 0.89 -3.69
C LEU A 52 -3.58 0.46 -3.29
N GLY A 53 -3.95 -0.79 -3.58
CA GLY A 53 -5.24 -1.36 -3.20
C GLY A 53 -5.43 -1.39 -1.68
N SER A 54 -4.39 -1.78 -0.93
CA SER A 54 -4.44 -1.81 0.54
C SER A 54 -4.54 -0.41 1.16
N VAL A 55 -3.84 0.59 0.60
CA VAL A 55 -3.95 1.99 1.03
C VAL A 55 -5.35 2.54 0.73
N LEU A 56 -5.87 2.32 -0.47
CA LEU A 56 -7.23 2.69 -0.85
C LEU A 56 -8.26 2.06 0.09
N TRP A 57 -8.11 0.77 0.37
CA TRP A 57 -8.98 0.03 1.30
C TRP A 57 -8.97 0.64 2.70
N ALA A 58 -7.79 0.95 3.23
CA ALA A 58 -7.63 1.57 4.54
C ALA A 58 -8.27 2.96 4.60
N LEU A 59 -8.06 3.79 3.57
CA LEU A 59 -8.69 5.11 3.46
C LEU A 59 -10.21 5.00 3.38
N LEU A 60 -10.74 4.03 2.63
CA LEU A 60 -12.17 3.75 2.54
C LEU A 60 -12.76 3.37 3.90
N HIS A 61 -12.07 2.51 4.65
CA HIS A 61 -12.48 2.14 6.01
C HIS A 61 -12.49 3.35 6.94
N VAL A 62 -11.45 4.20 6.87
CA VAL A 62 -11.40 5.43 7.66
C VAL A 62 -12.56 6.36 7.26
N MET A 63 -12.83 6.57 5.97
CA MET A 63 -13.95 7.42 5.55
C MET A 63 -15.30 6.85 5.98
N LEU A 64 -15.50 5.54 5.91
CA LEU A 64 -16.73 4.87 6.37
C LEU A 64 -16.91 4.96 7.89
N LEU A 65 -15.81 4.89 8.65
CA LEU A 65 -15.80 5.11 10.11
C LEU A 65 -16.18 6.55 10.51
N TRP A 66 -16.12 7.49 9.58
CA TRP A 66 -16.47 8.90 9.82
C TRP A 66 -17.76 9.34 9.11
N GLY A 67 -18.39 8.46 8.31
CA GLY A 67 -19.66 8.72 7.64
C GLY A 67 -20.87 8.53 8.56
N PRO A 68 -22.06 9.05 8.19
CA PRO A 68 -23.29 8.98 8.99
C PRO A 68 -23.86 7.56 9.27
N GLY A 69 -23.12 6.49 8.94
CA GLY A 69 -23.43 5.08 9.26
C GLY A 69 -22.29 4.33 9.97
N ALA A 70 -21.29 5.04 10.51
CA ALA A 70 -20.08 4.47 11.12
C ALA A 70 -20.34 3.40 12.19
N ALA A 71 -21.45 3.50 12.93
CA ALA A 71 -21.83 2.54 13.97
C ALA A 71 -22.07 1.12 13.41
N ALA A 72 -22.53 0.97 12.16
CA ALA A 72 -22.78 -0.33 11.55
C ALA A 72 -21.49 -1.04 11.10
N VAL A 73 -20.42 -0.28 10.82
CA VAL A 73 -19.11 -0.81 10.43
C VAL A 73 -18.28 -1.21 11.65
N ALA A 74 -18.48 -0.56 12.80
CA ALA A 74 -17.75 -0.86 14.03
C ALA A 74 -18.25 -2.12 14.78
N VAL A 75 -19.44 -2.65 14.43
CA VAL A 75 -20.09 -3.77 15.13
C VAL A 75 -19.88 -5.12 14.41
N ARG A 76 -19.30 -5.12 13.21
CA ARG A 76 -19.09 -6.30 12.38
C ARG A 76 -17.65 -6.81 12.44
#